data_AF-A0A2E6U638-F1
#
_entry.id   AF-A0A2E6U638-F1
#
_cell.length_a   1.000
_cell.length_b   1.000
_cell.length_c   1.000
_cell.angle_alpha   90.00
_cell.angle_beta   90.00
_cell.angle_gamma   90.00
#
_symmetry.space_group_name_H-M   'P 1'
#
loop_
_entity.id
_entity.type
_entity.pdbx_description
1 polymer ?
#
loop_
_entity_poly.entity_id
_entity_poly.type
_entity_poly.pdbx_seq_one_letter_code
_entity_poly.pdbx_strand_id
1 'polypeptide(L)'
;MTVTMDPWAIDPRPDRRGPRSIAVLLLLGAVLLGLAGLDALQHGALEDLPDGQVEMTIETPNLNDEIEVTPEQYQAFHDEARDSGAYAWRGWSLLIGMSLVAVGSLGLYALKPWGPRLASLGATVALIGGSVGGFRFQAAAEATMEGMLVDTQTYLALACSVMTGLCLAMAAMPLFNHRARLALFSEEE
;
A
#
# COMPACT_ATOMS: atom_id res chain seq x y z
N MET A 1 -9.04 -2.50 56.93
CA MET A 1 -8.62 -2.07 55.58
C MET A 1 -9.85 -2.05 54.70
N THR A 2 -10.44 -0.88 54.49
CA THR A 2 -11.56 -0.69 53.57
C THR A 2 -11.00 -0.58 52.16
N VAL A 3 -11.28 -1.59 51.32
CA VAL A 3 -11.01 -1.52 49.89
C VAL A 3 -11.97 -0.49 49.31
N THR A 4 -11.48 0.71 49.06
CA THR A 4 -12.20 1.70 48.28
C THR A 4 -12.15 1.23 46.82
N MET A 5 -13.19 0.53 46.37
CA MET A 5 -13.38 0.34 44.92
C MET A 5 -13.79 1.69 44.34
N ASP A 6 -12.95 2.21 43.44
CA ASP A 6 -13.29 3.40 42.66
C ASP A 6 -14.53 3.08 41.81
N PRO A 7 -15.68 3.77 42.02
CA PRO A 7 -16.90 3.50 41.27
C PRO A 7 -16.77 3.79 39.76
N TRP A 8 -15.67 4.40 39.33
CA TRP A 8 -15.32 4.65 37.94
C TRP A 8 -14.24 3.72 37.37
N ALA A 9 -13.74 2.75 38.15
CA ALA A 9 -12.85 1.72 37.64
C ALA A 9 -13.63 0.72 36.77
N ILE A 10 -13.89 1.10 35.51
CA ILE A 10 -14.43 0.19 34.50
C ILE A 10 -13.28 -0.71 34.05
N ASP A 11 -13.29 -1.97 34.47
CA ASP A 11 -12.34 -2.95 33.98
C ASP A 11 -12.49 -3.09 32.45
N PRO A 12 -11.44 -2.82 31.66
CA PRO A 12 -11.56 -2.78 30.21
C PRO A 12 -11.85 -4.18 29.67
N ARG A 13 -13.05 -4.39 29.15
CA ARG A 13 -13.43 -5.67 28.54
C ARG A 13 -12.67 -5.91 27.23
N PRO A 14 -12.14 -7.13 27.01
CA PRO A 14 -11.48 -7.49 25.75
C PRO A 14 -12.36 -7.22 24.54
N ASP A 15 -11.84 -6.51 23.54
CA ASP A 15 -12.53 -6.28 22.27
C ASP A 15 -12.04 -7.26 21.20
N ARG A 16 -12.89 -8.22 20.86
CA ARG A 16 -12.62 -9.23 19.83
C ARG A 16 -13.15 -8.84 18.45
N ARG A 17 -14.10 -7.89 18.38
CA ARG A 17 -14.74 -7.50 17.11
C ARG A 17 -13.88 -6.49 16.37
N GLY A 18 -13.33 -5.50 17.06
CA GLY A 18 -12.45 -4.49 16.46
C GLY A 18 -11.29 -5.11 15.66
N PRO A 19 -10.44 -5.96 16.27
CA PRO A 19 -9.33 -6.62 15.58
C PRO A 19 -9.78 -7.46 14.37
N ARG A 20 -10.92 -8.15 14.46
CA ARG A 20 -11.46 -8.96 13.36
C ARG A 20 -11.95 -8.11 12.19
N SER A 21 -12.61 -6.98 12.46
CA SER A 21 -13.01 -6.05 11.40
C SER A 21 -11.80 -5.44 10.71
N ILE A 22 -10.79 -5.03 11.48
CA ILE A 22 -9.52 -4.53 10.94
C ILE A 22 -8.84 -5.60 10.06
N ALA A 23 -8.82 -6.86 10.49
CA ALA A 23 -8.25 -7.95 9.71
C ALA A 23 -8.91 -8.12 8.34
N VAL A 24 -10.24 -7.99 8.26
CA VAL A 24 -10.97 -8.09 6.97
C VAL A 24 -10.59 -6.92 6.05
N LEU A 25 -10.52 -5.70 6.59
CA LEU A 25 -10.13 -4.51 5.81
C LEU A 25 -8.69 -4.60 5.31
N LEU A 26 -7.77 -5.05 6.17
CA LEU A 26 -6.37 -5.27 5.81
C LEU A 26 -6.21 -6.34 4.75
N LEU A 27 -6.98 -7.43 4.82
CA LEU A 27 -6.95 -8.48 3.81
C LEU A 27 -7.44 -7.96 2.45
N LEU A 28 -8.52 -7.19 2.42
CA LEU A 28 -9.01 -6.57 1.18
C LEU A 28 -7.98 -5.60 0.59
N GLY A 29 -7.41 -4.73 1.43
CA GLY A 29 -6.35 -3.80 1.02
C GLY A 29 -5.12 -4.52 0.50
N ALA A 30 -4.72 -5.63 1.15
CA ALA A 30 -3.60 -6.45 0.73
C ALA A 30 -3.81 -7.07 -0.66
N VAL A 31 -5.02 -7.55 -0.96
CA VAL A 31 -5.33 -8.08 -2.28
C VAL A 31 -5.23 -6.97 -3.34
N LEU A 32 -5.85 -5.82 -3.11
CA LEU A 32 -5.86 -4.72 -4.08
C LEU A 32 -4.45 -4.18 -4.35
N LEU A 33 -3.67 -3.92 -3.30
CA LEU A 33 -2.30 -3.43 -3.43
C LEU A 33 -1.34 -4.51 -3.95
N GLY A 34 -1.59 -5.78 -3.65
CA GLY A 34 -0.86 -6.91 -4.24
C GLY A 34 -1.07 -7.00 -5.75
N LEU A 35 -2.30 -6.81 -6.22
CA LEU A 35 -2.61 -6.74 -7.66
C LEU A 35 -1.93 -5.55 -8.32
N ALA A 36 -1.90 -4.37 -7.69
CA ALA A 36 -1.14 -3.22 -8.19
C ALA A 36 0.37 -3.50 -8.25
N GLY A 37 0.91 -4.28 -7.32
CA GLY A 37 2.29 -4.75 -7.38
C GLY A 37 2.55 -5.71 -8.54
N LEU A 38 1.63 -6.64 -8.78
CA LEU A 38 1.71 -7.56 -9.92
C LEU A 38 1.65 -6.82 -11.25
N ASP A 39 0.72 -5.87 -11.38
CA ASP A 39 0.57 -5.00 -12.54
C ASP A 39 1.87 -4.25 -12.86
N ALA A 40 2.54 -3.70 -11.83
CA ALA A 40 3.83 -3.06 -12.00
C ALA A 40 4.91 -4.02 -12.53
N LEU A 41 4.96 -5.26 -12.04
CA LEU A 41 5.92 -6.24 -12.57
C LEU A 41 5.60 -6.66 -14.01
N GLN A 42 4.32 -6.75 -14.37
CA GLN A 42 3.90 -7.09 -15.73
C GLN A 42 4.30 -5.99 -16.72
N HIS A 43 4.05 -4.72 -16.37
CA HIS A 43 4.46 -3.59 -17.19
C HIS A 43 5.99 -3.50 -17.29
N GLY A 44 6.72 -3.65 -16.18
CA GLY A 44 8.19 -3.64 -16.21
C GLY A 44 8.84 -4.82 -16.95
N ALA A 45 8.07 -5.86 -17.30
CA ALA A 45 8.54 -6.97 -18.11
C ALA A 45 8.36 -6.73 -19.63
N LEU A 46 7.62 -5.70 -20.01
CA LEU A 46 7.52 -5.26 -21.40
C LEU A 46 8.78 -4.47 -21.76
N GLU A 47 9.29 -4.71 -22.96
CA GLU A 47 10.38 -3.91 -23.52
C GLU A 47 9.81 -2.66 -24.19
N ASP A 48 8.79 -2.84 -25.03
CA ASP A 48 8.00 -1.76 -25.60
C ASP A 48 6.53 -1.91 -25.20
N LEU A 49 5.86 -0.77 -24.97
CA LEU A 49 4.42 -0.76 -24.82
C LEU A 49 3.76 -0.95 -26.20
N PRO A 50 2.65 -1.70 -26.31
CA PRO A 50 1.97 -1.86 -27.58
C PRO A 50 1.48 -0.51 -28.12
N ASP A 51 1.79 -0.18 -29.38
CA ASP A 51 1.46 1.11 -30.01
C ASP A 51 0.00 1.54 -29.77
N GLY A 52 -0.95 0.61 -29.92
CA GLY A 52 -2.37 0.87 -29.69
C GLY A 52 -2.77 1.13 -28.23
N GLN A 53 -1.98 0.68 -27.25
CA GLN A 53 -2.20 1.01 -25.84
C GLN A 53 -1.64 2.39 -25.47
N VAL A 54 -0.47 2.75 -26.02
CA VAL A 54 0.14 4.06 -25.76
C VAL A 54 -0.79 5.16 -26.25
N GLU A 55 -1.26 5.07 -27.50
CA GLU A 55 -2.16 6.04 -28.11
C GLU A 55 -3.45 6.23 -27.29
N MET A 56 -4.09 5.13 -26.86
CA MET A 56 -5.28 5.19 -26.01
C MET A 56 -5.00 5.80 -24.63
N THR A 57 -3.79 5.59 -24.08
CA THR A 57 -3.43 6.08 -22.75
C THR A 57 -3.17 7.58 -22.73
N ILE A 58 -2.61 8.12 -23.83
CA ILE A 58 -2.29 9.55 -23.95
C ILE A 58 -3.42 10.38 -24.56
N GLU A 59 -4.37 9.77 -25.29
CA GLU A 59 -5.47 10.49 -25.96
C GLU A 59 -6.28 11.37 -25.00
N THR A 60 -6.77 10.79 -23.89
CA THR A 60 -7.59 11.56 -22.93
C THR A 60 -6.79 12.65 -22.22
N PRO A 61 -5.58 12.39 -21.68
CA PRO A 61 -4.73 13.45 -21.13
C PRO A 61 -4.44 14.59 -22.11
N ASN A 62 -4.06 14.27 -23.35
CA ASN A 62 -3.73 15.28 -24.37
C ASN A 62 -4.93 16.14 -24.76
N LEU A 63 -6.15 15.59 -24.76
CA LEU A 63 -7.37 16.37 -25.00
C LEU A 63 -7.70 17.37 -23.88
N ASN A 64 -7.15 17.17 -22.68
CA ASN A 64 -7.45 17.96 -21.50
C ASN A 64 -6.29 18.87 -21.06
N ASP A 65 -5.20 18.91 -21.82
CA ASP A 65 -4.01 19.69 -21.53
C ASP A 65 -3.59 20.56 -22.73
N GLU A 66 -2.85 21.63 -22.48
CA GLU A 66 -2.29 22.48 -23.53
C GLU A 66 -0.98 21.90 -24.10
N ILE A 67 -0.35 20.98 -23.36
CA ILE A 67 0.89 20.29 -23.73
C ILE A 67 0.55 18.85 -24.14
N GLU A 68 0.71 18.55 -25.43
CA GLU A 68 0.52 17.20 -25.94
C GLU A 68 1.78 16.35 -25.72
N VAL A 69 1.60 15.16 -25.16
CA VAL A 69 2.64 14.15 -25.03
C VAL A 69 2.56 13.20 -26.22
N THR A 70 3.68 13.00 -26.93
CA THR A 70 3.74 12.08 -28.06
C THR A 70 3.90 10.62 -27.60
N PRO A 71 3.53 9.62 -28.42
CA PRO A 71 3.80 8.22 -28.13
C PRO A 71 5.28 7.94 -27.83
N GLU A 72 6.21 8.60 -28.52
CA GLU A 72 7.64 8.45 -28.30
C GLU A 72 8.07 8.98 -26.93
N GLN A 73 7.49 10.10 -26.47
CA GLN A 73 7.76 10.63 -25.12
C GLN A 73 7.21 9.69 -24.03
N TYR A 74 6.03 9.10 -24.26
CA TYR A 74 5.45 8.12 -23.34
C TYR A 74 6.25 6.82 -23.30
N GLN A 75 6.77 6.36 -24.44
CA GLN A 75 7.68 5.22 -24.50
C GLN A 75 9.01 5.53 -23.80
N ALA A 76 9.58 6.73 -23.97
CA ALA A 76 10.77 7.15 -23.24
C ALA A 76 10.55 7.17 -21.72
N PHE A 77 9.37 7.61 -21.25
CA PHE A 77 8.97 7.48 -19.85
C PHE A 77 8.97 6.02 -19.38
N HIS A 78 8.38 5.13 -20.17
CA HIS A 78 8.33 3.70 -19.84
C HIS A 78 9.73 3.10 -19.70
N ASP A 79 10.61 3.41 -20.65
CA ASP A 79 12.00 2.95 -20.64
C ASP A 79 12.78 3.50 -19.44
N GLU A 80 12.69 4.79 -19.15
CA GLU A 80 13.34 5.39 -17.97
C GLU A 80 12.78 4.81 -16.66
N ALA A 81 11.48 4.56 -16.57
CA ALA A 81 10.86 3.91 -15.41
C ALA A 81 11.33 2.45 -15.25
N ARG A 82 11.57 1.73 -16.35
CA ARG A 82 12.12 0.38 -16.35
C ARG A 82 13.59 0.36 -15.95
N ASP A 83 14.42 1.21 -16.56
CA ASP A 83 15.86 1.28 -16.33
C ASP A 83 16.22 1.80 -14.94
N SER A 84 15.47 2.79 -14.45
CA SER A 84 15.57 3.23 -13.05
C SER A 84 15.15 2.13 -12.07
N GLY A 85 14.45 1.08 -12.53
CA GLY A 85 13.92 -0.01 -11.70
C GLY A 85 12.66 0.38 -10.92
N ALA A 86 11.93 1.42 -11.33
CA ALA A 86 10.70 1.87 -10.66
C ALA A 86 9.66 0.75 -10.57
N TYR A 87 9.44 0.03 -11.68
CA TYR A 87 8.54 -1.12 -11.75
C TYR A 87 8.93 -2.24 -10.78
N ALA A 88 10.21 -2.62 -10.75
CA ALA A 88 10.71 -3.68 -9.88
C ALA A 88 10.57 -3.31 -8.39
N TRP A 89 10.94 -2.07 -8.03
CA TRP A 89 10.82 -1.59 -6.65
C TRP A 89 9.37 -1.57 -6.18
N ARG A 90 8.47 -0.98 -6.98
CA ARG A 90 7.05 -0.93 -6.66
C ARG A 90 6.43 -2.32 -6.62
N GLY A 91 6.73 -3.15 -7.60
CA GLY A 91 6.15 -4.47 -7.75
C GLY A 91 6.53 -5.44 -6.64
N TRP A 92 7.84 -5.65 -6.43
CA TRP A 92 8.30 -6.60 -5.41
C TRP A 92 8.00 -6.15 -3.99
N SER A 93 8.10 -4.85 -3.69
CA SER A 93 7.80 -4.35 -2.35
C SER A 93 6.32 -4.50 -2.00
N LEU A 94 5.42 -4.21 -2.94
CA LEU A 94 3.99 -4.40 -2.75
C LEU A 94 3.63 -5.88 -2.67
N LEU A 95 4.16 -6.73 -3.55
CA LEU A 95 3.86 -8.18 -3.50
C LEU A 95 4.33 -8.83 -2.21
N ILE A 96 5.59 -8.62 -1.81
CA ILE A 96 6.14 -9.19 -0.59
C ILE A 96 5.44 -8.59 0.63
N GLY A 97 5.33 -7.26 0.69
CA GLY A 97 4.70 -6.57 1.80
C GLY A 97 3.23 -6.95 1.98
N MET A 98 2.44 -6.97 0.90
CA MET A 98 1.03 -7.33 0.98
C MET A 98 0.80 -8.82 1.20
N SER A 99 1.70 -9.71 0.77
CA SER A 99 1.65 -11.12 1.16
C SER A 99 1.79 -11.29 2.67
N LEU A 100 2.72 -10.55 3.29
CA LEU A 100 2.87 -10.53 4.75
C LEU A 100 1.65 -9.92 5.45
N VAL A 101 1.06 -8.85 4.89
CA VAL A 101 -0.20 -8.28 5.40
C VAL A 101 -1.34 -9.28 5.31
N ALA A 102 -1.47 -10.02 4.20
CA ALA A 102 -2.52 -11.02 4.03
C ALA A 102 -2.39 -12.14 5.08
N VAL A 103 -1.20 -12.71 5.24
CA VAL A 103 -0.94 -13.74 6.26
C VAL A 103 -1.14 -13.19 7.68
N GLY A 104 -0.66 -11.97 7.95
CA GLY A 104 -0.85 -11.27 9.22
C GLY A 104 -2.33 -11.01 9.52
N SER A 105 -3.13 -10.70 8.50
CA SER A 105 -4.58 -10.48 8.62
C SER A 105 -5.31 -11.77 9.02
N LEU A 106 -4.93 -12.91 8.46
CA LEU A 106 -5.47 -14.22 8.91
C LEU A 106 -5.15 -14.48 10.38
N GLY A 107 -3.90 -14.22 10.80
CA GLY A 107 -3.48 -14.29 12.19
C GLY A 107 -4.27 -13.35 13.11
N LEU A 108 -4.48 -12.10 12.68
CA LEU A 108 -5.22 -11.08 13.42
C LEU A 108 -6.71 -11.46 13.55
N TYR A 109 -7.32 -12.01 12.51
CA TYR A 109 -8.70 -12.49 12.54
C TYR A 109 -8.87 -13.65 13.55
N ALA A 110 -7.89 -14.55 13.59
CA ALA A 110 -7.80 -15.63 14.57
C ALA A 110 -7.40 -15.12 15.98
N LEU A 111 -7.24 -13.80 16.17
CA LEU A 111 -6.81 -13.16 17.41
C LEU A 111 -5.45 -13.66 17.91
N LYS A 112 -4.54 -14.00 16.98
CA LYS A 112 -3.18 -14.41 17.32
C LYS A 112 -2.25 -13.20 17.41
N PRO A 113 -1.38 -13.11 18.43
CA PRO A 113 -0.53 -11.95 18.68
C PRO A 113 0.54 -11.71 17.60
N TRP A 114 0.92 -12.74 16.85
CA TRP A 114 1.84 -12.61 15.72
C TRP A 114 1.19 -11.93 14.50
N GLY A 115 -0.14 -12.02 14.36
CA GLY A 115 -0.90 -11.48 13.23
C GLY A 115 -0.68 -9.98 13.00
N PRO A 116 -1.00 -9.09 13.96
CA PRO A 116 -0.80 -7.66 13.80
C PRO A 116 0.68 -7.28 13.66
N ARG A 117 1.62 -8.00 14.29
CA ARG A 117 3.07 -7.76 14.14
C ARG A 117 3.53 -8.03 12.70
N LEU A 118 3.10 -9.15 12.13
CA LEU A 118 3.43 -9.52 10.75
C LEU A 118 2.77 -8.55 9.75
N ALA A 119 1.52 -8.18 9.99
CA ALA A 119 0.81 -7.21 9.16
C ALA A 119 1.47 -5.83 9.20
N SER A 120 1.91 -5.35 10.36
CA SER A 120 2.66 -4.10 10.46
C SER A 120 3.99 -4.17 9.71
N LEU A 121 4.75 -5.25 9.85
CA LEU A 121 6.01 -5.42 9.12
C LEU A 121 5.79 -5.40 7.60
N GLY A 122 4.80 -6.16 7.11
CA GLY A 122 4.43 -6.18 5.71
C GLY A 122 4.01 -4.82 5.17
N ALA A 123 3.17 -4.10 5.93
CA ALA A 123 2.73 -2.76 5.56
C ALA A 123 3.88 -1.74 5.54
N THR A 124 4.86 -1.86 6.45
CA THR A 124 6.08 -1.03 6.43
C THR A 124 6.92 -1.29 5.19
N VAL A 125 7.14 -2.55 4.81
CA VAL A 125 7.88 -2.92 3.59
C VAL A 125 7.20 -2.33 2.35
N ALA A 126 5.88 -2.50 2.25
CA ALA A 126 5.11 -1.98 1.12
C ALA A 126 5.07 -0.44 1.09
N LEU A 127 4.99 0.22 2.25
CA LEU A 127 5.04 1.68 2.33
C LEU A 127 6.38 2.21 1.83
N ILE A 128 7.50 1.70 2.37
CA ILE A 128 8.83 2.18 1.99
C ILE A 128 9.10 1.90 0.51
N GLY A 129 8.93 0.65 0.08
CA GLY A 129 9.24 0.29 -1.30
C GLY A 129 8.24 0.84 -2.31
N GLY A 130 6.96 0.95 -1.95
CA GLY A 130 5.92 1.58 -2.77
C GLY A 130 6.17 3.07 -2.96
N SER A 131 6.56 3.79 -1.90
CA SER A 131 6.95 5.21 -1.99
C SER A 131 8.22 5.40 -2.81
N VAL A 132 9.26 4.59 -2.60
CA VAL A 132 10.50 4.66 -3.40
C VAL A 132 10.22 4.39 -4.88
N GLY A 133 9.42 3.36 -5.19
CA GLY A 133 9.00 3.07 -6.56
C GLY A 133 8.20 4.24 -7.15
N GLY A 134 7.26 4.80 -6.39
CA GLY A 134 6.45 5.96 -6.79
C GLY A 134 7.30 7.20 -7.12
N PHE A 135 8.28 7.54 -6.27
CA PHE A 135 9.19 8.65 -6.55
C PHE A 135 10.06 8.42 -7.79
N ARG A 136 10.41 7.17 -8.09
CA ARG A 136 11.13 6.82 -9.32
C ARG A 136 10.27 6.97 -10.57
N PHE A 137 8.99 6.60 -10.51
CA PHE A 137 8.05 6.90 -11.60
C PHE A 137 7.89 8.40 -11.83
N GLN A 138 7.78 9.18 -10.74
CA GLN A 138 7.71 10.62 -10.84
C GLN A 138 8.98 11.21 -11.49
N ALA A 139 10.16 10.79 -11.03
CA ALA A 139 11.43 11.25 -11.60
C ALA A 139 11.58 10.87 -13.08
N ALA A 140 11.13 9.67 -13.49
CA ALA A 140 11.10 9.26 -14.89
C ALA A 140 10.17 10.15 -15.72
N ALA A 141 8.97 10.45 -15.20
CA ALA A 141 8.01 11.31 -15.89
C ALA A 141 8.54 12.74 -16.05
N GLU A 142 9.14 13.32 -15.00
CA GLU A 142 9.77 14.66 -15.04
C GLU A 142 10.96 14.74 -16.01
N ALA A 143 11.60 13.61 -16.33
CA ALA A 143 12.75 13.56 -17.23
C ALA A 143 12.37 13.45 -18.72
N THR A 144 11.18 12.93 -19.03
CA THR A 144 10.83 12.53 -20.41
C THR A 144 9.55 13.17 -20.95
N MET A 145 8.66 13.65 -20.07
CA MET A 145 7.36 14.21 -20.43
C MET A 145 7.10 15.51 -19.67
N GLU A 146 6.11 16.27 -20.12
CA GLU A 146 5.61 17.47 -19.44
C GLU A 146 4.08 17.44 -19.38
N GLY A 147 3.49 18.37 -18.63
CA GLY A 147 2.04 18.51 -18.52
C GLY A 147 1.37 17.51 -17.57
N MET A 148 0.08 17.28 -17.80
CA MET A 148 -0.86 16.56 -16.93
C MET A 148 -0.43 15.13 -16.63
N LEU A 149 0.33 14.48 -17.52
CA LEU A 149 0.82 13.12 -17.30
C LEU A 149 1.86 13.06 -16.17
N VAL A 150 2.71 14.09 -16.02
CA VAL A 150 3.68 14.18 -14.91
C VAL A 150 2.95 14.37 -13.58
N ASP A 151 1.95 15.26 -13.55
CA ASP A 151 1.10 15.47 -12.39
C ASP A 151 0.34 14.19 -12.00
N THR A 152 -0.15 13.45 -12.98
CA THR A 152 -0.83 12.16 -12.77
C THR A 152 0.10 11.15 -12.08
N GLN A 153 1.36 11.05 -12.51
CA GLN A 153 2.33 10.17 -11.84
C GLN A 153 2.64 10.62 -10.42
N THR A 154 2.73 11.94 -10.19
CA THR A 154 2.92 12.51 -8.85
C THR A 154 1.75 12.17 -7.92
N TYR A 155 0.51 12.36 -8.38
CA TYR A 155 -0.68 12.00 -7.60
C TYR A 155 -0.76 10.50 -7.33
N LEU A 156 -0.40 9.66 -8.30
CA LEU A 156 -0.41 8.22 -8.13
C LEU A 156 0.64 7.75 -7.10
N ALA A 157 1.83 8.36 -7.10
CA ALA A 157 2.88 8.08 -6.12
C ALA A 157 2.44 8.46 -4.69
N LEU A 158 1.81 9.62 -4.54
CA LEU A 158 1.27 10.09 -3.25
C LEU A 158 0.11 9.21 -2.77
N ALA A 159 -0.84 8.89 -3.66
CA ALA A 159 -2.00 8.05 -3.33
C ALA A 159 -1.57 6.67 -2.85
N CYS A 160 -0.58 6.04 -3.50
CA CYS A 160 -0.03 4.75 -3.07
C CYS A 160 0.59 4.82 -1.67
N SER A 161 1.35 5.89 -1.40
CA SER A 161 1.99 6.12 -0.10
C SER A 161 0.96 6.34 1.02
N VAL A 162 -0.11 7.09 0.74
CA VAL A 162 -1.20 7.31 1.71
C VAL A 162 -1.96 6.01 2.00
N MET A 163 -2.29 5.23 0.96
CA MET A 163 -3.01 3.95 1.11
C MET A 163 -2.20 2.91 1.89
N THR A 164 -0.92 2.76 1.58
CA THR A 164 -0.02 1.86 2.34
C THR A 164 0.21 2.36 3.76
N GLY A 165 0.30 3.67 3.97
CA GLY A 165 0.36 4.29 5.29
C GLY A 165 -0.89 4.02 6.14
N LEU A 166 -2.09 4.08 5.54
CA LEU A 166 -3.34 3.71 6.21
C LEU A 166 -3.37 2.21 6.57
N CYS A 167 -2.87 1.34 5.69
CA CYS A 167 -2.72 -0.08 6.00
C CYS A 167 -1.80 -0.29 7.22
N LEU A 168 -0.69 0.43 7.30
CA LEU A 168 0.22 0.38 8.44
C LEU A 168 -0.46 0.87 9.73
N ALA A 169 -1.16 2.00 9.68
CA ALA A 169 -1.88 2.55 10.82
C ALA A 169 -2.94 1.56 11.35
N MET A 170 -3.72 0.96 10.45
CA MET A 170 -4.71 -0.05 10.79
C MET A 170 -4.07 -1.33 11.36
N ALA A 171 -2.97 -1.82 10.76
CA ALA A 171 -2.26 -3.00 11.24
C ALA A 171 -1.63 -2.80 12.62
N ALA A 172 -1.15 -1.58 12.91
CA ALA A 172 -0.52 -1.24 14.17
C ALA A 172 -1.53 -0.95 15.29
N MET A 173 -2.74 -0.49 14.97
CA MET A 173 -3.75 -0.10 15.97
C MET A 173 -4.01 -1.19 17.04
N PRO A 174 -4.19 -2.48 16.71
CA PRO A 174 -4.41 -3.53 17.70
C PRO A 174 -3.22 -3.76 18.65
N LEU A 175 -2.01 -3.32 18.29
CA LEU A 175 -0.82 -3.40 19.14
C LEU A 175 -0.80 -2.34 20.23
N PHE A 176 -1.48 -1.20 20.03
CA PHE A 176 -1.50 -0.08 20.98
C PHE A 176 -2.83 0.05 21.72
N ASN A 177 -3.94 -0.31 21.07
CA ASN A 177 -5.27 -0.22 21.68
C ASN A 177 -5.41 -1.23 22.82
N HIS A 178 -5.56 -0.72 24.06
CA HIS A 178 -5.61 -1.53 25.27
C HIS A 178 -6.66 -2.65 25.22
N ARG A 179 -7.88 -2.36 24.75
CA ARG A 179 -8.96 -3.36 24.68
C ARG A 179 -8.70 -4.44 23.63
N ALA A 180 -8.08 -4.06 22.51
CA ALA A 180 -7.66 -5.00 21.48
C ALA A 180 -6.50 -5.87 21.97
N ARG A 181 -5.54 -5.28 22.69
CA ARG A 181 -4.43 -6.01 23.30
C ARG A 181 -4.93 -7.07 24.28
N LEU A 182 -5.91 -6.76 25.12
CA LEU A 182 -6.51 -7.76 26.03
C LEU A 182 -7.16 -8.93 25.28
N ALA A 183 -7.63 -8.72 24.05
CA ALA A 183 -8.20 -9.80 23.23
C ALA A 183 -7.15 -10.62 22.47
N LEU A 184 -5.98 -10.04 22.20
CA LEU A 184 -4.87 -10.65 21.45
C LEU A 184 -3.81 -11.29 22.35
N PHE A 185 -3.65 -10.73 23.54
CA PHE A 185 -2.74 -11.10 24.61
C PHE A 185 -3.58 -11.30 25.88
N SER A 186 -4.66 -12.08 25.79
CA SER A 186 -5.38 -12.48 27.00
C SER A 186 -4.38 -13.18 27.92
N GLU A 187 -4.23 -12.71 29.15
CA GLU A 187 -3.47 -13.42 30.16
C GLU A 187 -4.13 -14.79 30.35
N GLU A 188 -3.51 -15.84 29.82
CA GLU A 188 -3.52 -17.22 30.31
C GLU A 188 -2.60 -18.07 29.40
N GLU A 189 -1.30 -17.96 29.67
CA GLU A 189 -0.35 -19.05 30.00
C GLU A 189 0.95 -18.47 30.57
#